data_AF-A0A7J2IRW1-F1
#
_entry.id   AF-A0A7J2IRW1-F1
#
_cell.length_a   1.000
_cell.length_b   1.000
_cell.length_c   1.000
_cell.angle_alpha   90.00
_cell.angle_beta   90.00
_cell.angle_gamma   90.00
#
_symmetry.space_group_name_H-M   'P 1'
#
loop_
_entity.id
_entity.type
_entity.pdbx_description
1 polymer ?
#
loop_
_entity_poly.entity_id
_entity_poly.type
_entity_poly.pdbx_seq_one_letter_code
_entity_poly.pdbx_strand_id
1 'polypeptide(L)' 'MPARRLLITKYAPEESVAAINGLADTIVGIGAMFSAFIGGYLWDINPSLPIFVAGLANLSTLPFILYLKYRKRRYSK' A
#
# COMPACT_ATOMS: atom_id res chain seq x y z
N MET A 1 -4.87 -5.36 -6.57
CA MET A 1 -3.89 -4.51 -7.27
C MET A 1 -2.95 -5.37 -8.12
N PRO A 2 -3.13 -5.44 -9.46
CA PRO A 2 -2.36 -6.35 -10.33
C PRO A 2 -0.85 -6.04 -10.35
N ALA A 3 -0.45 -4.77 -10.37
CA ALA A 3 0.95 -4.37 -10.35
C ALA A 3 1.70 -4.82 -9.07
N ARG A 4 1.05 -4.75 -7.89
CA ARG A 4 1.61 -5.22 -6.62
C ARG A 4 1.89 -6.73 -6.64
N ARG A 5 0.93 -7.51 -7.12
CA ARG A 5 1.07 -8.98 -7.22
C ARG A 5 2.21 -9.36 -8.15
N LEU A 6 2.33 -8.69 -9.30
CA LEU A 6 3.44 -8.89 -10.23
C LEU A 6 4.81 -8.56 -9.62
N LEU A 7 4.90 -7.49 -8.83
CA LEU A 7 6.13 -7.15 -8.10
C LEU A 7 6.48 -8.22 -7.05
N ILE A 8 5.50 -8.70 -6.28
CA ILE A 8 5.72 -9.76 -5.29
C ILE A 8 6.21 -11.03 -5.97
N THR A 9 5.53 -11.50 -7.03
CA THR A 9 5.97 -12.68 -7.79
C THR A 9 7.37 -12.53 -8.37
N LYS A 10 7.80 -11.30 -8.71
CA LYS A 10 9.15 -11.04 -9.23
C LYS A 10 10.26 -11.08 -8.16
N TYR A 11 9.97 -10.73 -6.91
CA TYR A 11 11.00 -10.58 -5.86
C TYR A 11 10.91 -11.63 -4.76
N ALA A 12 9.76 -12.26 -4.56
CA ALA A 12 9.58 -13.32 -3.58
C ALA A 12 10.13 -14.66 -4.11
N PRO A 13 10.74 -15.49 -3.26
CA PRO A 13 11.01 -16.90 -3.57
C PRO A 13 9.73 -17.62 -4.00
N GLU A 14 9.80 -18.45 -5.04
CA GLU A 14 8.63 -19.11 -5.68
C GLU A 14 7.72 -19.81 -4.67
N GLU A 15 8.32 -20.53 -3.71
CA GLU A 15 7.65 -21.26 -2.63
C GLU A 15 6.83 -20.36 -1.69
N SER A 16 7.19 -19.07 -1.60
CA SER A 16 6.62 -18.10 -0.66
C SER A 16 5.72 -17.04 -1.31
N VAL A 17 5.62 -17.02 -2.64
CA VAL A 17 4.83 -16.02 -3.39
C VAL A 17 3.38 -15.98 -2.90
N ALA A 18 2.77 -17.14 -2.66
CA ALA A 18 1.41 -17.24 -2.16
C ALA A 18 1.26 -16.66 -0.76
N ALA A 19 2.15 -17.04 0.17
CA ALA A 19 2.14 -16.56 1.55
C ALA A 19 2.33 -15.03 1.64
N ILE A 20 3.28 -14.49 0.87
CA ILE A 20 3.56 -13.04 0.86
C ILE A 20 2.40 -12.26 0.23
N ASN A 21 1.76 -12.79 -0.82
CA ASN A 21 0.56 -12.17 -1.37
C ASN A 21 -0.62 -12.22 -0.38
N GLY A 22 -0.80 -13.33 0.33
CA GLY A 22 -1.81 -13.47 1.38
C GLY A 22 -1.60 -12.44 2.49
N LEU A 23 -0.38 -12.33 3.01
CA LEU A 23 -0.03 -11.33 4.03
C LEU A 23 -0.30 -9.90 3.54
N ALA A 24 0.11 -9.57 2.32
CA ALA A 24 -0.15 -8.25 1.74
C ALA A 24 -1.65 -7.96 1.61
N ASP A 25 -2.46 -8.95 1.22
CA ASP A 25 -3.91 -8.81 1.14
C ASP A 25 -4.56 -8.69 2.53
N THR A 26 -4.04 -9.38 3.56
CA THR A 26 -4.48 -9.19 4.96
C THR A 26 -4.22 -7.79 5.47
N ILE A 27 -3.02 -7.23 5.24
CA ILE A 27 -2.68 -5.86 5.67
C ILE A 27 -3.63 -4.85 5.01
N VAL A 28 -3.87 -5.01 3.71
CA VAL A 28 -4.82 -4.16 2.97
C VAL A 28 -6.25 -4.32 3.52
N GLY A 29 -6.68 -5.54 3.82
CA GLY A 29 -7.99 -5.83 4.40
C GLY A 29 -8.19 -5.16 5.76
N ILE A 30 -7.21 -5.26 6.66
CA ILE A 30 -7.23 -4.59 7.97
C ILE A 30 -7.32 -3.06 7.78
N GLY A 31 -6.47 -2.49 6.92
CA GLY A 31 -6.51 -1.05 6.63
C GLY A 31 -7.86 -0.60 6.06
N ALA A 32 -8.45 -1.38 5.16
CA ALA A 32 -9.76 -1.10 4.58
C ALA A 32 -10.90 -1.20 5.61
N MET A 33 -10.79 -2.13 6.57
CA MET A 33 -11.77 -2.27 7.65
C MET A 33 -11.80 -1.01 8.54
N PHE A 34 -10.62 -0.49 8.90
CA PHE A 34 -10.53 0.74 9.71
C PHE A 34 -10.80 2.02 8.91
N SER A 35 -10.59 2.02 7.60
CA SER A 35 -10.75 3.23 6.78
C SER A 35 -12.19 3.73 6.74
N ALA A 36 -13.18 2.85 6.81
CA ALA A 36 -14.60 3.23 6.88
C ALA A 36 -14.91 4.00 8.18
N PHE A 37 -14.38 3.53 9.31
CA PHE A 37 -14.58 4.18 10.61
C PHE A 37 -13.89 5.55 10.66
N ILE A 38 -12.62 5.61 10.25
CA ILE A 38 -11.85 6.87 10.21
C ILE A 38 -12.49 7.84 9.21
N GLY A 39 -12.91 7.35 8.04
CA GLY A 39 -13.55 8.16 7.01
C GLY A 39 -14.87 8.76 7.48
N GLY A 40 -15.72 7.97 8.14
CA GLY A 40 -16.97 8.46 8.74
C GLY A 40 -16.72 9.54 9.80
N TYR A 41 -15.80 9.28 10.73
CA TYR A 41 -15.42 10.25 11.75
C TYR A 41 -14.91 11.58 11.17
N LEU A 42 -14.08 11.52 10.12
CA LEU A 42 -13.58 12.72 9.45
C LEU A 42 -14.68 13.46 8.67
N TRP A 43 -15.63 12.74 8.10
CA TRP A 43 -16.75 13.31 7.36
C TRP A 43 -17.65 14.16 8.28
N ASP A 44 -17.93 13.66 9.49
CA ASP A 44 -18.74 14.36 10.49
C ASP A 44 -18.11 15.69 10.92
N ILE A 45 -16.78 15.79 10.90
CA ILE A 45 -16.05 17.04 11.16
C ILE A 45 -16.14 17.97 9.95
N ASN A 46 -15.79 17.46 8.76
CA ASN A 46 -15.89 18.19 7.50
C ASN A 46 -15.89 17.20 6.31
N PRO A 47 -16.85 17.29 5.37
CA PRO A 47 -16.93 16.41 4.21
C PRO A 47 -15.69 16.35 3.32
N SER A 48 -14.81 17.35 3.38
CA SER A 48 -13.57 17.42 2.58
C SER A 48 -12.40 16.67 3.22
N LEU A 49 -12.43 16.45 4.54
CA LEU A 49 -11.32 15.84 5.28
C LEU A 49 -11.01 14.39 4.88
N PRO A 50 -12.00 13.49 4.67
CA PRO A 50 -11.72 12.13 4.25
C PRO A 50 -10.91 12.06 2.95
N ILE A 51 -11.25 12.92 1.98
CA ILE A 51 -10.55 13.02 0.70
C ILE A 51 -9.13 13.53 0.90
N PHE A 52 -8.96 14.60 1.69
CA PHE A 52 -7.65 15.18 1.95
C PHE A 52 -6.70 14.22 2.67
N VAL A 53 -7.19 13.55 3.72
CA VAL A 53 -6.42 12.58 4.50
C VAL A 53 -6.09 11.34 3.66
N ALA A 54 -7.03 10.82 2.87
CA ALA A 54 -6.75 9.72 1.95
C ALA A 54 -5.72 10.10 0.88
N GLY A 55 -5.79 11.33 0.37
CA GLY A 55 -4.79 11.89 -0.55
C GLY A 55 -3.40 11.94 0.07
N LEU A 56 -3.28 12.49 1.28
CA LEU A 56 -2.02 12.53 2.03
C LEU A 56 -1.48 11.13 2.34
N ALA A 57 -2.35 10.20 2.74
CA ALA A 57 -1.97 8.82 3.00
C ALA A 57 -1.39 8.17 1.74
N ASN A 58 -2.00 8.38 0.56
CA ASN A 58 -1.46 7.91 -0.71
C ASN A 58 -0.11 8.56 -1.05
N LEU A 59 0.03 9.88 -0.87
CA LEU A 59 1.30 10.59 -1.12
C LEU A 59 2.42 10.11 -0.20
N SER A 60 2.11 9.72 1.04
CA SER A 60 3.09 9.17 1.97
C SER A 60 3.73 7.86 1.50
N THR A 61 3.14 7.18 0.51
CA THR A 61 3.73 5.97 -0.10
C THR A 61 4.86 6.29 -1.08
N LEU A 62 4.93 7.52 -1.62
CA LEU A 62 5.91 7.90 -2.64
C LEU A 62 7.37 7.75 -2.18
N PRO A 63 7.79 8.20 -0.98
CA PRO A 63 9.15 8.00 -0.50
C PRO A 63 9.57 6.52 -0.50
N PHE A 64 8.68 5.61 -0.10
CA PHE A 64 8.96 4.17 -0.09
C PHE A 64 9.11 3.61 -1.50
N ILE A 65 8.23 3.98 -2.43
CA ILE A 65 8.29 3.54 -3.82
C ILE A 65 9.57 4.05 -4.50
N LEU A 66 9.91 5.33 -4.28
CA LEU A 66 11.13 5.94 -4.81
C LEU A 66 12.40 5.32 -4.22
N TYR A 67 12.40 5.03 -2.93
CA TYR A 67 13.50 4.33 -2.26
C TYR A 67 13.72 2.93 -2.85
N LEU A 68 12.66 2.14 -3.01
CA LEU A 68 12.73 0.81 -3.63
C LEU A 68 13.23 0.88 -5.09
N LYS A 69 12.77 1.89 -5.85
CA LYS A 69 13.23 2.14 -7.22
C LYS A 69 14.72 2.47 -7.26
N TYR A 70 15.20 3.32 -6.34
CA TYR A 70 16.61 3.67 -6.22
C TYR A 70 17.47 2.44 -5.89
N ARG A 71 17.06 1.65 -4.89
CA ARG A 71 17.76 0.43 -4.48
C ARG A 71 17.89 -0.56 -5.64
N LYS A 72 16.80 -0.82 -6.38
CA LYS A 72 16.82 -1.73 -7.54
C LYS A 72 17.86 -1.31 -8.60
N ARG A 73 17.95 -0.01 -8.93
CA ARG A 73 18.93 0.50 -9.90
C ARG A 73 20.37 0.24 -9.46
N ARG A 74 20.64 0.24 -8.14
CA ARG A 74 21.98 0.00 -7.59
C ARG A 74 22.41 -1.46 -7.64
N TYR A 75 21.49 -2.41 -7.49
CA TYR A 75 21.78 -3.86 -7.56
C TYR A 75 21.76 -4.44 -8.98
N SER A 76 21.28 -3.67 -9.96
CA SER A 76 21.23 -4.08 -11.37
C SER A 76 22.40 -3.56 -12.22
N LYS A 77 23.34 -2.86 -11.59
CA LYS A 77 24.66 -2.49 -12.13
C LYS A 77 25.70 -3.38 -11.47
#